data_AF-A0A0F3H0V9-F1
#
_entry.id   AF-A0A0F3H0V9-F1
#
_cell.length_a   1.000
_cell.length_b   1.000
_cell.length_c   1.000
_cell.angle_alpha   90.00
_cell.angle_beta   90.00
_cell.angle_gamma   90.00
#
_symmetry.space_group_name_H-M   'P 1'
#
loop_
_entity.id
_entity.type
_entity.pdbx_description
1 polymer ?
#
loop_
_entity_poly.entity_id
_entity_poly.type
_entity_poly.pdbx_seq_one_letter_code
_entity_poly.pdbx_strand_id
1 'polypeptide(L)'
;MVYGNIGANSGSGVFFTHSPRVSQYLLRPCGDYAISVQGDDVVAGLVQTWPISALQAITEERPVEMSLERRYPVVYKRLVDVAHKLIYDRQWNPQDIEFTFEAPTVDDTYILQSRDMETSDKQGIKAFALTPESAMRLLGHGIGVSGGALSGRIVFSMADIERFRSLEPQTSLILVRRDTVPDDIREVSATDGLLTARGGATSHASIVAGRLGKTCVVGCADMVCIEREGRMSLKGRTMNAGDIISIDGYSGAIYDGPIEIREMNGI
;
A
#
# COMPACT_ATOMS: atom_id res chain seq x y z
N MET A 1 20.16 -21.45 2.76
CA MET A 1 19.76 -20.08 3.16
C MET A 1 20.15 -19.16 2.04
N VAL A 2 19.33 -18.15 1.76
CA VAL A 2 19.53 -17.16 0.71
C VAL A 2 19.43 -15.78 1.37
N TYR A 3 20.23 -14.79 0.95
CA TYR A 3 20.32 -13.52 1.63
C TYR A 3 20.21 -12.29 0.71
N GLY A 4 19.16 -11.50 0.90
CA GLY A 4 18.97 -10.23 0.16
C GLY A 4 19.85 -9.07 0.63
N ASN A 5 20.67 -9.27 1.67
CA ASN A 5 21.49 -8.24 2.31
C ASN A 5 23.02 -8.48 2.20
N ILE A 6 23.48 -9.28 1.23
CA ILE A 6 24.92 -9.55 1.03
C ILE A 6 25.64 -8.34 0.44
N GLY A 7 24.97 -7.52 -0.37
CA GLY A 7 25.61 -6.36 -0.99
C GLY A 7 24.63 -5.39 -1.66
N ALA A 8 25.19 -4.38 -2.33
CA ALA A 8 24.41 -3.33 -3.00
C ALA A 8 23.57 -3.81 -4.20
N ASN A 9 23.86 -5.02 -4.69
CA ASN A 9 23.16 -5.67 -5.82
C ASN A 9 22.42 -6.95 -5.41
N SER A 10 22.15 -7.12 -4.11
CA SER A 10 21.23 -8.11 -3.59
C SER A 10 19.93 -7.44 -3.13
N GLY A 11 18.86 -8.21 -3.00
CA GLY A 11 17.60 -7.70 -2.48
C GLY A 11 16.56 -8.77 -2.25
N SER A 12 15.49 -8.39 -1.56
CA SER A 12 14.34 -9.25 -1.28
C SER A 12 13.06 -8.51 -1.65
N GLY A 13 12.01 -9.26 -1.96
CA GLY A 13 10.73 -8.67 -2.32
C GLY A 13 9.58 -9.66 -2.32
N VAL A 14 8.40 -9.09 -2.50
CA VAL A 14 7.12 -9.78 -2.64
C VAL A 14 6.48 -9.27 -3.92
N PHE A 15 6.03 -10.17 -4.79
CA PHE A 15 5.29 -9.78 -5.98
C PHE A 15 4.08 -10.68 -6.23
N PHE A 16 3.03 -10.04 -6.72
CA PHE A 16 1.83 -10.67 -7.24
C PHE A 16 1.96 -10.84 -8.74
N THR A 17 1.55 -12.01 -9.24
CA THR A 17 1.49 -12.29 -10.69
C THR A 17 0.47 -11.41 -11.42
N HIS A 18 -0.57 -10.97 -10.71
CA HIS A 18 -1.63 -10.11 -11.21
C HIS A 18 -1.80 -8.94 -10.27
N SER A 19 -2.28 -7.81 -10.78
CA SER A 19 -2.58 -6.67 -9.94
C SER A 19 -3.87 -6.90 -9.17
N PRO A 20 -3.89 -6.71 -7.83
CA PRO A 20 -5.13 -6.76 -7.06
C PRO A 20 -6.09 -5.61 -7.42
N ARG A 21 -5.60 -4.55 -8.09
CA ARG A 21 -6.40 -3.37 -8.46
C ARG A 21 -7.12 -3.51 -9.80
N VAL A 22 -6.60 -4.30 -10.74
CA VAL A 22 -7.21 -4.47 -12.07
C VAL A 22 -7.62 -5.91 -12.31
N SER A 23 -8.36 -6.15 -13.40
CA SER A 23 -8.85 -7.49 -13.72
C SER A 23 -7.71 -8.51 -13.87
N GLN A 24 -7.94 -9.72 -13.36
CA GLN A 24 -6.98 -10.83 -13.31
C GLN A 24 -6.81 -11.57 -14.63
N TYR A 25 -7.36 -11.06 -15.74
CA TYR A 25 -7.22 -11.70 -17.06
C TYR A 25 -5.81 -11.56 -17.67
N LEU A 26 -5.01 -10.60 -17.19
CA LEU A 26 -3.70 -10.29 -17.75
C LEU A 26 -2.63 -10.35 -16.66
N LEU A 27 -1.58 -11.13 -16.94
CA LEU A 27 -0.37 -11.16 -16.12
C LEU A 27 0.19 -9.74 -16.00
N ARG A 28 0.20 -9.22 -14.78
CA ARG A 28 0.62 -7.87 -14.43
C ARG A 28 1.42 -7.91 -13.14
N PRO A 29 2.72 -8.22 -13.24
CA PRO A 29 3.60 -8.30 -12.08
C PRO A 29 3.62 -6.96 -11.35
N CYS A 30 3.24 -6.99 -10.08
CA CYS A 30 3.29 -5.82 -9.20
C CYS A 30 3.63 -6.26 -7.79
N GLY A 31 4.16 -5.35 -6.99
CA GLY A 31 4.53 -5.63 -5.61
C GLY A 31 5.63 -4.69 -5.16
N ASP A 32 6.43 -5.14 -4.21
CA ASP A 32 7.50 -4.34 -3.64
C ASP A 32 8.78 -5.16 -3.50
N TYR A 33 9.91 -4.50 -3.75
CA TYR A 33 11.23 -5.01 -3.41
C TYR A 33 12.07 -3.94 -2.73
N ALA A 34 13.12 -4.35 -2.04
CA ALA A 34 14.14 -3.44 -1.55
C ALA A 34 15.53 -4.08 -1.69
N ILE A 35 16.55 -3.23 -1.78
CA ILE A 35 17.94 -3.64 -1.96
C ILE A 35 18.65 -3.73 -0.62
N SER A 36 19.60 -4.66 -0.51
CA SER A 36 20.44 -4.85 0.67
C SER A 36 19.66 -5.07 1.98
N VAL A 37 18.49 -5.73 1.90
CA VAL A 37 17.60 -6.02 3.03
C VAL A 37 17.15 -7.48 3.01
N GLN A 38 16.52 -7.93 4.10
CA GLN A 38 15.84 -9.22 4.15
C GLN A 38 14.33 -9.07 3.93
N GLY A 39 13.63 -10.18 3.67
CA GLY A 39 12.20 -10.18 3.40
C GLY A 39 11.37 -9.54 4.52
N ASP A 40 11.74 -9.79 5.78
CA ASP A 40 11.06 -9.26 6.96
C ASP A 40 11.04 -7.71 6.97
N ASP A 41 12.12 -7.07 6.51
CA ASP A 41 12.22 -5.61 6.45
C ASP A 41 11.20 -5.00 5.48
N VAL A 42 10.94 -5.70 4.36
CA VAL A 42 9.98 -5.28 3.32
C VAL A 42 8.57 -5.33 3.87
N VAL A 43 8.18 -6.45 4.50
CA VAL A 43 6.82 -6.64 5.03
C VAL A 43 6.58 -5.75 6.25
N ALA A 44 7.59 -5.54 7.10
CA ALA A 44 7.48 -4.65 8.26
C ALA A 44 7.31 -3.17 7.87
N GLY A 45 7.56 -2.80 6.60
CA GLY A 45 7.45 -1.42 6.13
C GLY A 45 8.50 -0.48 6.75
N LEU A 46 9.58 -1.04 7.30
CA LEU A 46 10.66 -0.29 7.96
C LEU A 46 11.61 0.34 6.94
N VAL A 47 11.67 -0.23 5.73
CA VAL A 47 12.52 0.21 4.64
C VAL A 47 11.70 0.82 3.51
N GLN A 48 12.34 1.71 2.76
CA GLN A 48 11.74 2.20 1.53
C GLN A 48 11.74 1.08 0.50
N THR A 49 10.55 0.76 -0.01
CA THR A 49 10.40 -0.23 -1.07
C THR A 49 10.32 0.45 -2.43
N TRP A 50 10.52 -0.36 -3.47
CA TRP A 50 10.46 0.04 -4.86
C TRP A 50 9.51 -0.89 -5.64
N PRO A 51 8.86 -0.39 -6.71
CA PRO A 51 7.86 -1.15 -7.45
C PRO A 51 8.49 -2.28 -8.28
N ILE A 52 7.74 -3.34 -8.55
CA ILE A 52 8.23 -4.47 -9.35
C ILE A 52 8.24 -4.10 -10.84
N SER A 53 7.18 -3.49 -11.36
CA SER A 53 7.07 -3.11 -12.77
C SER A 53 7.01 -1.60 -13.00
N ALA A 54 7.41 -1.17 -14.19
CA ALA A 54 7.33 0.23 -14.62
C ALA A 54 5.87 0.72 -14.69
N LEU A 55 4.95 -0.14 -15.10
CA LEU A 55 3.53 0.20 -15.17
C LEU A 55 2.92 0.41 -13.77
N GLN A 56 3.30 -0.44 -12.80
CA GLN A 56 2.94 -0.22 -11.40
C GLN A 56 3.50 1.13 -10.92
N ALA A 57 4.76 1.42 -11.20
CA ALA A 57 5.40 2.67 -10.79
C ALA A 57 4.63 3.92 -11.28
N ILE A 58 4.22 3.93 -12.55
CA ILE A 58 3.41 5.01 -13.12
C ILE A 58 2.07 5.14 -12.39
N THR A 59 1.42 4.01 -12.12
CA THR A 59 0.08 3.99 -11.48
C THR A 59 0.14 4.45 -10.03
N GLU A 60 1.24 4.19 -9.33
CA GLU A 60 1.45 4.57 -7.92
C GLU A 60 2.18 5.90 -7.75
N GLU A 61 2.41 6.66 -8.84
CA GLU A 61 3.23 7.89 -8.84
C GLU A 61 4.63 7.70 -8.22
N ARG A 62 5.23 6.52 -8.42
CA ARG A 62 6.57 6.16 -7.94
C ARG A 62 7.63 6.29 -9.05
N PRO A 63 8.92 6.50 -8.71
CA PRO A 63 9.98 6.61 -9.70
C PRO A 63 10.11 5.35 -10.56
N VAL A 64 9.85 5.47 -11.87
CA VAL A 64 9.90 4.34 -12.83
C VAL A 64 11.28 3.73 -12.92
N GLU A 65 12.33 4.55 -12.89
CA GLU A 65 13.73 4.09 -12.95
C GLU A 65 14.15 3.24 -11.74
N MET A 66 13.42 3.34 -10.63
CA MET A 66 13.66 2.54 -9.44
C MET A 66 12.92 1.20 -9.47
N SER A 67 12.06 0.95 -10.47
CA SER A 67 11.37 -0.33 -10.59
C SER A 67 12.35 -1.49 -10.83
N LEU A 68 12.00 -2.69 -10.35
CA LEU A 68 12.81 -3.89 -10.56
C LEU A 68 13.01 -4.15 -12.07
N GLU A 69 11.95 -3.94 -12.85
CA GLU A 69 11.97 -4.03 -14.32
C GLU A 69 13.05 -3.17 -14.97
N ARG A 70 13.27 -1.93 -14.48
CA ARG A 70 14.27 -1.02 -15.04
C ARG A 70 15.66 -1.25 -14.47
N ARG A 71 15.75 -1.42 -13.15
CA ARG A 71 17.03 -1.45 -12.44
C ARG A 71 17.71 -2.83 -12.48
N TYR A 72 16.93 -3.90 -12.45
CA TYR A 72 17.41 -5.28 -12.43
C TYR A 72 16.65 -6.13 -13.46
N PRO A 73 16.77 -5.82 -14.77
CA PRO A 73 15.94 -6.44 -15.81
C PRO A 73 16.10 -7.95 -15.92
N VAL A 74 17.29 -8.48 -15.57
CA VAL A 74 17.55 -9.92 -15.54
C VAL A 74 16.72 -10.61 -14.45
N VAL A 75 16.71 -10.04 -13.24
CA VAL A 75 15.91 -10.53 -12.10
C VAL A 75 14.43 -10.44 -12.44
N TYR A 76 13.97 -9.28 -12.92
CA TYR A 76 12.57 -9.07 -13.32
C TYR A 76 12.12 -10.09 -14.37
N LYS A 77 12.90 -10.28 -15.45
CA LYS A 77 12.57 -11.27 -16.48
C LYS A 77 12.47 -12.68 -15.90
N ARG A 78 13.37 -13.05 -15.00
CA ARG A 78 13.31 -14.35 -14.31
C ARG A 78 12.01 -14.51 -13.52
N LEU A 79 11.57 -13.48 -12.79
CA LEU A 79 10.30 -13.51 -12.07
C LEU A 79 9.09 -13.60 -13.01
N VAL A 80 9.10 -12.88 -14.13
CA VAL A 80 8.06 -12.98 -15.17
C VAL A 80 8.00 -14.39 -15.76
N ASP A 81 9.14 -15.00 -16.06
CA ASP A 81 9.20 -16.37 -16.59
C ASP A 81 8.64 -17.39 -15.57
N VAL A 82 8.91 -17.18 -14.28
CA VAL A 82 8.31 -17.99 -13.20
C VAL A 82 6.80 -17.80 -13.18
N ALA A 83 6.32 -16.56 -13.16
CA ALA A 83 4.89 -16.25 -13.16
C ALA A 83 4.19 -16.87 -14.38
N HIS A 84 4.77 -16.74 -15.58
CA HIS A 84 4.22 -17.32 -16.80
C HIS A 84 4.09 -18.84 -16.69
N LYS A 85 5.12 -19.54 -16.17
CA LYS A 85 5.08 -20.99 -15.97
C LYS A 85 3.99 -21.40 -14.98
N LEU A 86 3.86 -20.70 -13.85
CA LEU A 86 2.86 -21.02 -12.84
C LEU A 86 1.43 -20.82 -13.39
N ILE A 87 1.19 -19.72 -14.09
CA ILE A 87 -0.16 -19.39 -14.57
C ILE A 87 -0.53 -20.19 -15.82
N TYR A 88 0.32 -20.21 -16.85
CA TYR A 88 -0.05 -20.77 -18.15
C TYR A 88 0.36 -22.23 -18.34
N ASP A 89 1.51 -22.66 -17.81
CA ASP A 89 1.94 -24.05 -17.99
C ASP A 89 1.34 -24.97 -16.91
N ARG A 90 1.26 -24.46 -15.67
CA ARG A 90 0.71 -25.20 -14.53
C ARG A 90 -0.76 -24.92 -14.26
N GLN A 91 -1.35 -23.92 -14.91
CA GLN A 91 -2.78 -23.56 -14.74
C GLN A 91 -3.13 -23.25 -13.28
N TRP A 92 -2.20 -22.62 -12.54
CA TRP A 92 -2.47 -22.16 -11.18
C TRP A 92 -3.26 -20.85 -11.18
N ASN A 93 -3.96 -20.61 -10.07
CA ASN A 93 -4.58 -19.32 -9.79
C ASN A 93 -3.51 -18.21 -9.75
N PRO A 94 -3.88 -16.92 -9.86
CA PRO A 94 -2.99 -15.82 -9.57
C PRO A 94 -2.22 -16.06 -8.26
N GLN A 95 -0.90 -15.91 -8.29
CA GLN A 95 -0.01 -16.17 -7.16
C GLN A 95 0.52 -14.88 -6.52
N ASP A 96 0.72 -14.95 -5.20
CA ASP A 96 1.55 -14.09 -4.35
C ASP A 96 2.88 -14.82 -4.08
N ILE A 97 4.00 -14.18 -4.42
CA ILE A 97 5.33 -14.82 -4.49
C ILE A 97 6.35 -14.01 -3.71
N GLU A 98 7.06 -14.68 -2.80
CA GLU A 98 8.21 -14.14 -2.10
C GLU A 98 9.50 -14.55 -2.82
N PHE A 99 10.41 -13.61 -3.00
CA PHE A 99 11.67 -13.86 -3.70
C PHE A 99 12.84 -13.13 -3.03
N THR A 100 14.04 -13.62 -3.33
CA THR A 100 15.30 -12.97 -2.96
C THR A 100 16.30 -13.18 -4.07
N PHE A 101 17.13 -12.17 -4.34
CA PHE A 101 18.28 -12.29 -5.23
C PHE A 101 19.57 -11.89 -4.52
N GLU A 102 20.59 -12.74 -4.60
CA GLU A 102 21.92 -12.47 -4.00
C GLU A 102 22.82 -11.66 -4.94
N ALA A 103 22.56 -11.78 -6.25
CA ALA A 103 23.17 -11.00 -7.31
C ALA A 103 22.15 -10.85 -8.47
N PRO A 104 22.34 -9.89 -9.39
CA PRO A 104 21.38 -9.61 -10.46
C PRO A 104 21.53 -10.59 -11.64
N THR A 105 21.57 -11.88 -11.34
CA THR A 105 21.70 -12.98 -12.29
C THR A 105 20.48 -13.90 -12.19
N VAL A 106 20.29 -14.76 -13.19
CA VAL A 106 19.19 -15.74 -13.19
C VAL A 106 19.37 -16.80 -12.10
N ASP A 107 20.62 -17.27 -11.92
CA ASP A 107 20.95 -18.36 -10.99
C ASP A 107 20.93 -17.90 -9.54
N ASP A 108 21.20 -16.61 -9.31
CA ASP A 108 21.16 -15.98 -8.00
C ASP A 108 19.79 -15.34 -7.70
N THR A 109 18.74 -15.65 -8.48
CA THR A 109 17.35 -15.24 -8.23
C THR A 109 16.51 -16.43 -7.75
N TYR A 110 16.06 -16.36 -6.50
CA TYR A 110 15.42 -17.46 -5.80
C TYR A 110 13.97 -17.14 -5.48
N ILE A 111 13.09 -18.12 -5.72
CA ILE A 111 11.70 -18.11 -5.27
C ILE A 111 11.65 -18.82 -3.92
N LEU A 112 11.16 -18.13 -2.90
CA LEU A 112 11.13 -18.62 -1.53
C LEU A 112 9.78 -19.23 -1.18
N GLN A 113 8.70 -18.57 -1.61
CA GLN A 113 7.33 -18.99 -1.37
C GLN A 113 6.44 -18.60 -2.55
N SER A 114 5.40 -19.41 -2.79
CA SER A 114 4.28 -19.08 -3.68
C SER A 114 3.00 -19.55 -3.01
N ARG A 115 1.96 -18.74 -3.07
CA ARG A 115 0.61 -19.08 -2.63
C ARG A 115 -0.43 -18.42 -3.50
N ASP A 116 -1.66 -18.92 -3.45
CA ASP A 116 -2.79 -18.28 -4.12
C ASP A 116 -2.98 -16.85 -3.59
N MET A 117 -3.14 -15.92 -4.52
CA MET A 117 -3.41 -14.52 -4.24
C MET A 117 -4.84 -14.38 -3.71
N GLU A 118 -5.00 -13.73 -2.56
CA GLU A 118 -6.33 -13.37 -2.05
C GLU A 118 -6.96 -12.30 -2.95
N THR A 119 -8.20 -12.53 -3.38
CA THR A 119 -8.94 -11.62 -4.25
C THR A 119 -10.10 -11.03 -3.46
N SER A 120 -10.15 -9.71 -3.27
CA SER A 120 -11.32 -9.08 -2.65
C SER A 120 -12.42 -8.89 -3.69
N ASP A 121 -13.63 -9.34 -3.39
CA ASP A 121 -14.82 -8.92 -4.15
C ASP A 121 -14.97 -7.40 -4.05
N LYS A 122 -14.91 -6.72 -5.20
CA LYS A 122 -15.06 -5.27 -5.28
C LYS A 122 -16.50 -4.89 -4.97
N GLN A 123 -16.83 -4.71 -3.69
CA GLN A 123 -18.06 -4.03 -3.30
C GLN A 123 -17.95 -2.53 -3.61
N GLY A 124 -19.11 -1.90 -3.88
CA GLY A 124 -19.28 -0.57 -4.48
C GLY A 124 -18.13 0.41 -4.27
N ILE A 125 -17.57 0.90 -5.37
CA ILE A 125 -16.45 1.84 -5.35
C ILE A 125 -17.00 3.22 -4.95
N LYS A 126 -16.60 3.69 -3.77
CA LYS A 126 -16.80 5.08 -3.36
C LYS A 126 -15.79 5.96 -4.07
N ALA A 127 -16.23 7.04 -4.70
CA ALA A 127 -15.37 7.99 -5.40
C ALA A 127 -15.63 9.42 -4.90
N PHE A 128 -14.60 10.27 -4.93
CA PHE A 128 -14.75 11.68 -4.59
C PHE A 128 -15.47 12.44 -5.70
N ALA A 129 -16.47 13.23 -5.34
CA ALA A 129 -17.07 14.23 -6.23
C ALA A 129 -16.21 15.50 -6.23
N LEU A 130 -15.07 15.43 -6.94
CA LEU A 130 -14.11 16.53 -6.97
C LEU A 130 -14.67 17.76 -7.71
N THR A 131 -14.73 18.89 -7.02
CA THR A 131 -14.83 20.24 -7.60
C THR A 131 -13.43 20.86 -7.77
N PRO A 132 -13.24 21.88 -8.62
CA PRO A 132 -11.96 22.60 -8.74
C PRO A 132 -11.41 23.08 -7.39
N GLU A 133 -12.28 23.55 -6.49
CA GLU A 133 -11.90 24.02 -5.15
C GLU A 133 -11.41 22.86 -4.27
N SER A 134 -12.08 21.71 -4.31
CA SER A 134 -11.64 20.52 -3.57
C SER A 134 -10.34 19.91 -4.12
N ALA A 135 -10.15 19.96 -5.45
CA ALA A 135 -8.93 19.45 -6.08
C ALA A 135 -7.69 20.28 -5.67
N MET A 136 -7.86 21.58 -5.42
CA MET A 136 -6.79 22.44 -4.89
C MET A 136 -6.37 22.10 -3.45
N ARG A 137 -7.16 21.28 -2.73
CA ARG A 137 -6.85 20.83 -1.36
C ARG A 137 -5.98 19.56 -1.32
N LEU A 138 -5.46 19.12 -2.47
CA LEU A 138 -4.58 17.94 -2.55
C LEU A 138 -3.28 18.17 -1.75
N LEU A 139 -3.15 17.44 -0.65
CA LEU A 139 -1.97 17.45 0.21
C LEU A 139 -0.87 16.54 -0.32
N GLY A 140 -1.18 15.47 -1.02
CA GLY A 140 -0.16 14.58 -1.57
C GLY A 140 -0.71 13.22 -1.96
N HIS A 141 0.22 12.31 -2.24
CA HIS A 141 -0.07 10.94 -2.60
C HIS A 141 0.74 9.96 -1.74
N GLY A 142 0.15 8.81 -1.48
CA GLY A 142 0.84 7.59 -1.08
C GLY A 142 0.48 6.46 -2.05
N ILE A 143 0.64 5.22 -1.60
CA ILE A 143 0.24 4.02 -2.31
C ILE A 143 -1.17 3.64 -1.85
N GLY A 144 -2.16 3.79 -2.73
CA GLY A 144 -3.52 3.29 -2.48
C GLY A 144 -3.55 1.77 -2.40
N VAL A 145 -4.11 1.19 -1.34
CA VAL A 145 -4.11 -0.28 -1.15
C VAL A 145 -5.50 -0.86 -1.35
N SER A 146 -6.47 -0.34 -0.62
CA SER A 146 -7.81 -0.91 -0.52
C SER A 146 -8.84 0.17 -0.22
N GLY A 147 -10.09 -0.10 -0.55
CA GLY A 147 -11.20 0.85 -0.42
C GLY A 147 -11.19 1.93 -1.52
N GLY A 148 -12.12 2.86 -1.40
CA GLY A 148 -12.24 4.03 -2.26
C GLY A 148 -12.18 5.31 -1.44
N ALA A 149 -12.86 6.34 -1.91
CA ALA A 149 -12.98 7.62 -1.21
C ALA A 149 -13.53 7.48 0.22
N LEU A 150 -12.81 8.06 1.18
CA LEU A 150 -13.18 8.15 2.60
C LEU A 150 -12.84 9.54 3.13
N SER A 151 -13.79 10.17 3.82
CA SER A 151 -13.63 11.45 4.51
C SER A 151 -13.89 11.22 5.99
N GLY A 152 -12.92 11.50 6.86
CA GLY A 152 -13.01 11.14 8.26
C GLY A 152 -12.09 11.93 9.18
N ARG A 153 -12.32 11.82 10.49
CA ARG A 153 -11.48 12.43 11.52
C ARG A 153 -10.19 11.66 11.71
N ILE A 154 -9.08 12.39 11.83
CA ILE A 154 -7.78 11.84 12.20
C ILE A 154 -7.84 11.34 13.65
N VAL A 155 -7.34 10.13 13.87
CA VAL A 155 -7.10 9.55 15.19
C VAL A 155 -5.71 8.92 15.25
N PHE A 156 -5.08 8.96 16.42
CA PHE A 156 -3.73 8.40 16.63
C PHE A 156 -3.71 7.28 17.69
N SER A 157 -4.76 7.16 18.51
CA SER A 157 -4.81 6.23 19.64
C SER A 157 -6.21 5.65 19.85
N MET A 158 -6.30 4.54 20.60
CA MET A 158 -7.58 3.99 21.07
C MET A 158 -8.41 5.03 21.85
N ALA A 159 -7.77 5.89 22.64
CA ALA A 159 -8.47 6.92 23.39
C ALA A 159 -9.16 7.93 22.47
N ASP A 160 -8.51 8.31 21.36
CA ASP A 160 -9.13 9.17 20.35
C ASP A 160 -10.31 8.47 19.68
N ILE A 161 -10.15 7.19 19.35
CA ILE A 161 -11.18 6.36 18.71
C ILE A 161 -12.43 6.30 19.60
N GLU A 162 -12.27 5.89 20.87
CA GLU A 162 -13.37 5.79 21.83
C GLU A 162 -14.08 7.14 22.03
N ARG A 163 -13.30 8.23 22.12
CA ARG A 163 -13.82 9.59 22.25
C ARG A 163 -14.68 9.97 21.04
N PHE A 164 -14.17 9.85 19.82
CA PHE A 164 -14.90 10.30 18.63
C PHE A 164 -16.05 9.37 18.26
N ARG A 165 -15.94 8.05 18.52
CA ARG A 165 -17.09 7.13 18.38
C ARG A 165 -18.22 7.48 19.34
N SER A 166 -17.91 7.99 20.54
CA SER A 166 -18.92 8.41 21.52
C SER A 166 -19.58 9.75 21.16
N LEU A 167 -18.79 10.72 20.66
CA LEU A 167 -19.29 12.06 20.32
C LEU A 167 -20.01 12.10 18.97
N GLU A 168 -19.47 11.38 17.98
CA GLU A 168 -19.93 11.42 16.59
C GLU A 168 -19.92 10.01 15.98
N PRO A 169 -20.86 9.14 16.37
CA PRO A 169 -20.83 7.72 16.00
C PRO A 169 -20.93 7.46 14.48
N GLN A 170 -21.44 8.43 13.72
CA GLN A 170 -21.59 8.33 12.27
C GLN A 170 -20.36 8.85 11.50
N THR A 171 -19.44 9.53 12.18
CA THR A 171 -18.25 10.09 11.54
C THR A 171 -17.22 8.98 11.33
N SER A 172 -16.71 8.89 10.11
CA SER A 172 -15.62 7.96 9.80
C SER A 172 -14.34 8.37 10.49
N LEU A 173 -13.54 7.40 10.92
CA LEU A 173 -12.24 7.63 11.57
C LEU A 173 -11.10 7.11 10.69
N ILE A 174 -10.05 7.91 10.56
CA ILE A 174 -8.84 7.57 9.81
C ILE A 174 -7.69 7.48 10.82
N LEU A 175 -7.19 6.27 11.04
CA LEU A 175 -6.01 6.04 11.86
C LEU A 175 -4.78 6.53 11.11
N VAL A 176 -4.01 7.43 11.73
CA VAL A 176 -2.75 7.91 11.18
C VAL A 176 -1.59 7.35 12.00
N ARG A 177 -0.66 6.68 11.34
CA ARG A 177 0.55 6.13 11.96
C ARG A 177 1.80 6.46 11.15
N ARG A 178 2.96 6.37 11.76
CA ARG A 178 4.23 6.40 11.01
C ARG A 178 4.39 5.11 10.19
N ASP A 179 4.22 3.98 10.86
CA ASP A 179 4.25 2.61 10.36
C ASP A 179 3.32 1.78 11.24
N THR A 180 2.89 0.60 10.79
CA THR A 180 2.06 -0.29 11.61
C THR A 180 2.87 -1.49 12.08
N VAL A 181 2.61 -1.91 13.31
CA VAL A 181 3.06 -3.18 13.87
C VAL A 181 1.87 -4.10 14.17
N PRO A 182 2.08 -5.41 14.40
CA PRO A 182 0.99 -6.33 14.73
C PRO A 182 0.12 -5.88 15.91
N ASP A 183 0.69 -5.16 16.88
CA ASP A 183 -0.02 -4.69 18.07
C ASP A 183 -1.09 -3.62 17.76
N ASP A 184 -1.00 -2.94 16.60
CA ASP A 184 -1.96 -1.90 16.17
C ASP A 184 -3.31 -2.47 15.68
N ILE A 185 -3.48 -3.80 15.67
CA ILE A 185 -4.67 -4.45 15.09
C ILE A 185 -5.98 -3.96 15.72
N ARG A 186 -5.97 -3.60 17.00
CA ARG A 186 -7.16 -3.12 17.71
C ARG A 186 -7.61 -1.78 17.17
N GLU A 187 -6.69 -0.85 17.03
CA GLU A 187 -6.92 0.48 16.45
C GLU A 187 -7.36 0.35 14.99
N VAL A 188 -6.62 -0.41 14.18
CA VAL A 188 -6.94 -0.60 12.76
C VAL A 188 -8.33 -1.22 12.57
N SER A 189 -8.70 -2.18 13.41
CA SER A 189 -10.03 -2.79 13.38
C SER A 189 -11.14 -1.79 13.73
N ALA A 190 -10.88 -0.88 14.65
CA ALA A 190 -11.85 0.09 15.16
C ALA A 190 -12.02 1.36 14.30
N THR A 191 -11.13 1.62 13.34
CA THR A 191 -11.24 2.73 12.39
C THR A 191 -11.81 2.32 11.03
N ASP A 192 -12.13 3.31 10.19
CA ASP A 192 -12.69 3.08 8.84
C ASP A 192 -11.61 3.19 7.75
N GLY A 193 -10.55 3.94 8.05
CA GLY A 193 -9.37 4.03 7.20
C GLY A 193 -8.05 4.04 7.95
N LEU A 194 -6.98 3.86 7.18
CA LEU A 194 -5.60 3.82 7.62
C LEU A 194 -4.74 4.67 6.67
N LEU A 195 -3.93 5.56 7.25
CA LEU A 195 -2.92 6.34 6.55
C LEU A 195 -1.56 6.16 7.23
N THR A 196 -0.54 5.73 6.47
CA THR A 196 0.82 5.55 7.01
C THR A 196 1.87 6.36 6.25
N ALA A 197 2.91 6.79 6.96
CA ALA A 197 4.04 7.51 6.35
C ALA A 197 4.99 6.55 5.62
N ARG A 198 5.09 5.32 6.13
CA ARG A 198 5.95 4.26 5.62
C ARG A 198 5.15 3.01 5.26
N GLY A 199 5.80 2.11 4.54
CA GLY A 199 5.21 0.86 4.05
C GLY A 199 4.96 0.88 2.55
N GLY A 200 5.14 -0.29 1.92
CA GLY A 200 4.79 -0.56 0.53
C GLY A 200 3.39 -1.16 0.40
N ALA A 201 2.96 -1.39 -0.85
CA ALA A 201 1.75 -2.14 -1.20
C ALA A 201 1.69 -3.54 -0.56
N THR A 202 2.84 -4.15 -0.22
CA THR A 202 2.93 -5.46 0.44
C THR A 202 3.24 -5.41 1.93
N SER A 203 3.25 -4.22 2.54
CA SER A 203 3.51 -4.07 3.98
C SER A 203 2.41 -4.65 4.86
N HIS A 204 2.71 -4.86 6.14
CA HIS A 204 1.76 -5.28 7.17
C HIS A 204 0.49 -4.41 7.18
N ALA A 205 0.66 -3.08 7.11
CA ALA A 205 -0.44 -2.11 7.01
C ALA A 205 -1.39 -2.46 5.86
N SER A 206 -0.81 -2.70 4.68
CA SER A 206 -1.55 -2.98 3.46
C SER A 206 -2.33 -4.29 3.53
N ILE A 207 -1.69 -5.35 4.02
CA ILE A 207 -2.28 -6.68 4.13
C ILE A 207 -3.44 -6.66 5.15
N VAL A 208 -3.21 -6.08 6.33
CA VAL A 208 -4.21 -6.04 7.40
C VAL A 208 -5.40 -5.16 7.01
N ALA A 209 -5.15 -3.96 6.48
CA ALA A 209 -6.22 -3.05 6.08
C ALA A 209 -7.06 -3.61 4.93
N GLY A 210 -6.42 -4.26 3.95
CA GLY A 210 -7.11 -4.95 2.86
C GLY A 210 -8.04 -6.05 3.37
N ARG A 211 -7.55 -6.90 4.28
CA ARG A 211 -8.35 -7.99 4.89
C ARG A 211 -9.51 -7.48 5.75
N LEU A 212 -9.32 -6.36 6.42
CA LEU A 212 -10.35 -5.74 7.26
C LEU A 212 -11.30 -4.81 6.47
N GLY A 213 -11.14 -4.71 5.15
CA GLY A 213 -11.98 -3.88 4.29
C GLY A 213 -11.87 -2.38 4.56
N LYS A 214 -10.72 -1.92 5.05
CA LYS A 214 -10.48 -0.50 5.39
C LYS A 214 -10.03 0.28 4.18
N THR A 215 -10.39 1.56 4.09
CA THR A 215 -9.76 2.46 3.10
C THR A 215 -8.33 2.72 3.53
N CYS A 216 -7.35 2.38 2.69
CA CYS A 216 -5.95 2.36 3.09
C CYS A 216 -5.05 3.06 2.08
N VAL A 217 -4.23 3.98 2.57
CA VAL A 217 -3.14 4.63 1.84
C VAL A 217 -1.87 4.48 2.67
N VAL A 218 -0.81 3.93 2.08
CA VAL A 218 0.47 3.69 2.78
C VAL A 218 1.63 4.42 2.12
N GLY A 219 2.76 4.55 2.82
CA GLY A 219 3.98 5.04 2.21
C GLY A 219 3.91 6.51 1.76
N CYS A 220 3.15 7.36 2.46
CA CYS A 220 3.16 8.80 2.22
C CYS A 220 4.48 9.40 2.76
N ALA A 221 5.54 9.34 1.95
CA ALA A 221 6.91 9.66 2.38
C ALA A 221 7.09 11.10 2.89
N ASP A 222 6.30 12.05 2.38
CA ASP A 222 6.32 13.46 2.80
C ASP A 222 5.54 13.72 4.10
N MET A 223 4.87 12.71 4.65
CA MET A 223 4.13 12.81 5.90
C MET A 223 5.06 12.62 7.10
N VAL A 224 5.06 13.59 8.00
CA VAL A 224 5.68 13.47 9.32
C VAL A 224 4.58 13.21 10.36
N CYS A 225 4.60 12.04 10.98
CA CYS A 225 3.65 11.65 12.02
C CYS A 225 4.35 11.63 13.40
N ILE A 226 3.77 12.33 14.38
CA ILE A 226 4.21 12.36 15.78
C ILE A 226 3.04 11.92 16.65
N GLU A 227 2.86 10.60 16.76
CA GLU A 227 1.70 9.97 17.41
C GLU A 227 1.55 10.37 18.87
N ARG A 228 2.66 10.53 19.59
CA ARG A 228 2.66 10.97 21.01
C ARG A 228 2.08 12.37 21.21
N GLU A 229 2.18 13.23 20.19
CA GLU A 229 1.60 14.57 20.20
C GLU A 229 0.19 14.59 19.60
N GLY A 230 -0.29 13.46 19.04
CA GLY A 230 -1.56 13.41 18.31
C GLY A 230 -1.54 14.32 17.09
N ARG A 231 -0.41 14.38 16.36
CA ARG A 231 -0.16 15.35 15.31
C ARG A 231 0.53 14.74 14.10
N MET A 232 0.12 15.19 12.92
CA MET A 232 0.78 14.91 11.64
C MET A 232 1.05 16.20 10.86
N SER A 233 2.01 16.15 9.94
CA SER A 233 2.23 17.19 8.96
C SER A 233 2.44 16.62 7.56
N LEU A 234 1.84 17.26 6.56
CA LEU A 234 1.97 16.92 5.14
C LEU A 234 1.93 18.21 4.30
N LYS A 235 2.91 18.39 3.40
CA LYS A 235 3.10 19.64 2.61
C LYS A 235 3.02 20.94 3.44
N GLY A 236 3.60 20.93 4.64
CA GLY A 236 3.61 22.10 5.54
C GLY A 236 2.28 22.37 6.26
N ARG A 237 1.20 21.64 5.94
CA ARG A 237 -0.03 21.65 6.74
C ARG A 237 0.18 20.78 7.97
N THR A 238 -0.16 21.30 9.15
CA THR A 238 -0.18 20.53 10.40
C THR A 238 -1.63 20.21 10.75
N MET A 239 -1.90 18.96 11.14
CA MET A 239 -3.23 18.47 11.50
C MET A 239 -3.13 17.64 12.78
N ASN A 240 -4.13 17.74 13.63
CA ASN A 240 -4.20 17.10 14.94
C ASN A 240 -5.35 16.08 15.01
N ALA A 241 -5.40 15.34 16.11
CA ALA A 241 -6.52 14.44 16.40
C ALA A 241 -7.86 15.19 16.32
N GLY A 242 -8.79 14.65 15.54
CA GLY A 242 -10.09 15.23 15.27
C GLY A 242 -10.16 16.09 14.01
N ASP A 243 -9.06 16.58 13.44
CA ASP A 243 -9.12 17.26 12.15
C ASP A 243 -9.62 16.31 11.06
N ILE A 244 -10.35 16.83 10.07
CA ILE A 244 -10.91 16.02 8.99
C ILE A 244 -9.95 16.00 7.81
N ILE A 245 -9.69 14.81 7.29
CA ILE A 245 -8.99 14.59 6.02
C ILE A 245 -9.82 13.68 5.13
N SER A 246 -9.48 13.70 3.84
CA SER A 246 -10.07 12.78 2.87
C SER A 246 -8.97 11.98 2.18
N ILE A 247 -9.11 10.66 2.13
CA ILE A 247 -8.17 9.74 1.47
C ILE A 247 -8.89 8.88 0.44
N ASP A 248 -8.22 8.58 -0.67
CA ASP A 248 -8.68 7.62 -1.66
C ASP A 248 -7.78 6.39 -1.67
N GLY A 249 -8.32 5.27 -1.22
CA GLY A 249 -7.63 3.98 -1.18
C GLY A 249 -7.30 3.38 -2.56
N TYR A 250 -7.85 3.92 -3.65
CA TYR A 250 -7.55 3.47 -5.01
C TYR A 250 -6.40 4.27 -5.65
N SER A 251 -6.52 5.60 -5.69
CA SER A 251 -5.49 6.47 -6.27
C SER A 251 -4.32 6.75 -5.32
N GLY A 252 -4.53 6.62 -4.00
CA GLY A 252 -3.56 7.04 -2.99
C GLY A 252 -3.60 8.53 -2.67
N ALA A 253 -4.57 9.28 -3.19
CA ALA A 253 -4.69 10.73 -2.98
C ALA A 253 -5.14 11.09 -1.56
N ILE A 254 -4.55 12.16 -1.02
CA ILE A 254 -4.81 12.69 0.33
C ILE A 254 -5.15 14.17 0.21
N TYR A 255 -6.27 14.58 0.80
CA TYR A 255 -6.79 15.95 0.73
C TYR A 255 -7.03 16.56 2.11
N ASP A 256 -6.85 17.88 2.22
CA ASP A 256 -7.20 18.68 3.39
C ASP A 256 -8.71 18.87 3.49
N GLY A 257 -9.28 18.57 4.66
CA GLY A 257 -10.71 18.72 4.92
C GLY A 257 -11.60 17.67 4.25
N PRO A 258 -12.93 17.79 4.43
CA PRO A 258 -13.89 16.86 3.87
C PRO A 258 -14.04 17.05 2.35
N ILE A 259 -14.21 15.95 1.64
CA ILE A 259 -14.65 15.92 0.25
C ILE A 259 -15.94 15.10 0.15
N GLU A 260 -16.88 15.56 -0.68
CA GLU A 260 -18.12 14.86 -0.96
C GLU A 260 -17.83 13.53 -1.66
N ILE A 261 -18.49 12.46 -1.21
CA ILE A 261 -18.31 11.11 -1.71
C ILE A 261 -19.58 10.70 -2.46
N ARG A 262 -19.40 10.08 -3.63
CA ARG A 262 -20.48 9.45 -4.39
C ARG A 262 -20.24 7.95 -4.48
N GLU A 263 -21.30 7.18 -4.30
CA GLU A 263 -21.27 5.75 -4.58
C GLU A 263 -21.41 5.55 -6.09
N MET A 264 -20.39 4.93 -6.69
CA MET A 264 -20.49 4.45 -8.05
C MET A 264 -21.02 3.03 -7.99
N ASN A 265 -22.32 2.87 -8.25
CA ASN A 265 -22.87 1.56 -8.53
C ASN A 265 -22.25 1.08 -9.84
N GLY A 266 -21.49 -0.01 -9.78
CA GLY A 266 -20.93 -0.64 -10.97
C GLY A 266 -22.07 -0.96 -11.95
N ILE A 267 -21.86 -0.59 -13.21
CA ILE A 267 -22.68 -1.03 -14.33
C ILE A 267 -22.45 -2.54 -14.53
#